data_AF-A0A3M2HDR9-F1
#
_entry.id   AF-A0A3M2HDR9-F1
#
_cell.length_a   1.000
_cell.length_b   1.000
_cell.length_c   1.000
_cell.angle_alpha   90.00
_cell.angle_beta   90.00
_cell.angle_gamma   90.00
#
_symmetry.space_group_name_H-M   'P 1'
#
loop_
_entity.id
_entity.type
_entity.pdbx_description
1 polymer ?
#
loop_
_entity_poly.entity_id
_entity_poly.type
_entity_poly.pdbx_seq_one_letter_code
_entity_poly.pdbx_strand_id
1 'polypeptide(L)'
;MLSDDELLRYSRQILLKQIDVDGQLRLKQSRALIVGLGGLGSPVALYLAAAGVGELHLADFDRVDLTNLQRQIAHDTASIGQTKVDSVMARLAAINPQVRLVPHRQALDADSLAAAVGGVDLVLDCSDNFATREAVNAACVAAGKPLVSGAAIRLEGQLSVFDPRDAASPCYHCLYGHGSEAELTCSEAGVVGPLVGLVGSLQALEALKLLAGFGEPLVGRLLLIDALGTRFRELRVKRDPACNVCGGGDGR
;
A
#
# COMPACT_ATOMS: atom_id res chain seq x y z
N MET A 1 -17.03 -0.61 19.70
CA MET A 1 -17.54 -2.00 19.81
C MET A 1 -17.87 -2.51 18.42
N LEU A 2 -17.75 -3.82 18.20
CA LEU A 2 -18.20 -4.49 16.98
C LEU A 2 -19.69 -4.84 17.11
N SER A 3 -20.47 -4.69 16.04
CA SER A 3 -21.83 -5.23 15.96
C SER A 3 -21.81 -6.75 15.79
N ASP A 4 -22.96 -7.40 15.98
CA ASP A 4 -23.09 -8.85 15.76
C ASP A 4 -22.74 -9.25 14.32
N ASP A 5 -23.14 -8.44 13.34
CA ASP A 5 -22.79 -8.64 11.93
C ASP A 5 -21.28 -8.53 11.70
N GLU A 6 -20.61 -7.57 12.36
CA GLU A 6 -19.16 -7.42 12.29
C GLU A 6 -18.44 -8.60 12.95
N LEU A 7 -18.92 -9.06 14.11
CA LEU A 7 -18.38 -10.24 14.80
C LEU A 7 -18.49 -11.49 13.92
N LEU A 8 -19.64 -11.68 13.25
CA LEU A 8 -19.84 -12.80 12.33
C LEU A 8 -18.93 -12.69 11.10
N ARG A 9 -18.91 -11.51 10.44
CA ARG A 9 -18.11 -11.25 9.23
C ARG A 9 -16.62 -11.47 9.47
N TYR A 10 -16.08 -10.93 10.56
CA TYR A 10 -14.66 -10.98 10.87
C TYR A 10 -14.28 -12.17 11.77
N SER A 11 -15.20 -13.09 12.02
CA SER A 11 -15.00 -14.24 12.91
C SER A 11 -13.70 -15.01 12.65
N ARG A 12 -13.30 -15.18 11.38
CA ARG A 12 -12.07 -15.89 11.01
C ARG A 12 -10.79 -15.15 11.41
N GLN A 13 -10.81 -13.81 11.41
CA GLN A 13 -9.70 -13.00 11.91
C GLN A 13 -9.69 -12.96 13.44
N ILE A 14 -10.86 -12.78 14.05
CA ILE A 14 -11.02 -12.71 15.51
C ILE A 14 -10.58 -14.01 16.19
N LEU A 15 -10.77 -15.18 15.56
CA LEU A 15 -10.29 -16.45 16.10
C LEU A 15 -8.76 -16.55 16.23
N LEU A 16 -8.00 -15.71 15.52
CA LEU A 16 -6.55 -15.65 15.66
C LEU A 16 -6.19 -14.88 16.92
N LYS A 17 -5.51 -15.52 17.88
CA LYS A 17 -5.09 -14.90 19.15
C LYS A 17 -4.30 -13.60 18.99
N GLN A 18 -3.56 -13.46 17.90
CA GLN A 18 -2.75 -12.29 17.58
C GLN A 18 -3.60 -11.08 17.17
N ILE A 19 -4.80 -11.31 16.64
CA ILE A 19 -5.75 -10.27 16.26
C ILE A 19 -6.78 -10.12 17.38
N ASP A 20 -7.54 -11.18 17.67
CA ASP A 20 -8.65 -11.17 18.63
C ASP A 20 -9.66 -10.03 18.35
N VAL A 21 -10.61 -9.82 19.25
CA VAL A 21 -11.57 -8.72 19.17
C VAL A 21 -10.86 -7.35 19.16
N ASP A 22 -9.79 -7.19 19.93
CA ASP A 22 -9.06 -5.93 20.08
C ASP A 22 -8.32 -5.52 18.80
N GLY A 23 -7.68 -6.46 18.11
CA GLY A 23 -7.05 -6.22 16.82
C GLY A 23 -8.08 -5.87 15.76
N GLN A 24 -9.23 -6.55 15.73
CA GLN A 24 -10.31 -6.22 14.81
C GLN A 24 -10.92 -4.84 15.09
N LEU A 25 -11.05 -4.45 16.37
CA LEU A 25 -11.46 -3.10 16.74
C LEU A 25 -10.46 -2.04 16.27
N ARG A 26 -9.15 -2.30 16.39
CA ARG A 26 -8.11 -1.42 15.86
C ARG A 26 -8.22 -1.27 14.35
N LEU A 27 -8.42 -2.36 13.59
CA LEU A 27 -8.66 -2.29 12.14
C LEU A 27 -9.87 -1.40 11.82
N LYS A 28 -11.00 -1.62 12.50
CA LYS A 28 -12.22 -0.83 12.33
C LYS A 28 -12.01 0.66 12.63
N GLN A 29 -11.09 1.01 13.52
CA GLN A 29 -10.79 2.40 13.87
C GLN A 29 -9.71 3.03 12.98
N SER A 30 -9.03 2.22 12.17
CA SER A 30 -7.90 2.64 11.35
C SER A 30 -8.32 3.24 10.02
N ARG A 31 -7.47 4.13 9.50
CA ARG A 31 -7.61 4.78 8.20
C ARG A 31 -6.36 4.51 7.36
N ALA A 32 -6.54 4.07 6.12
CA ALA A 32 -5.43 3.82 5.21
C ALA A 32 -5.58 4.58 3.89
N LEU A 33 -4.49 5.15 3.39
CA LEU A 33 -4.40 5.72 2.04
C LEU A 33 -3.74 4.71 1.09
N ILE A 34 -4.39 4.43 -0.03
CA ILE A 34 -3.86 3.60 -1.11
C ILE A 34 -3.58 4.52 -2.29
N VAL A 35 -2.30 4.68 -2.64
CA VAL A 35 -1.85 5.50 -3.78
C VAL A 35 -1.59 4.58 -4.97
N GLY A 36 -2.49 4.63 -5.96
CA GLY A 36 -2.52 3.73 -7.11
C GLY A 36 -3.47 2.55 -6.88
N LEU A 37 -4.42 2.35 -7.79
CA LEU A 37 -5.44 1.30 -7.76
C LEU A 37 -5.23 0.28 -8.89
N GLY A 38 -4.00 0.19 -9.40
CA GLY A 38 -3.61 -0.73 -10.47
C GLY A 38 -3.37 -2.17 -9.99
N GLY A 39 -2.32 -2.80 -10.53
CA GLY A 39 -2.06 -4.23 -10.29
C GLY A 39 -1.72 -4.57 -8.85
N LEU A 40 -0.99 -3.67 -8.16
CA LEU A 40 -0.68 -3.77 -6.73
C LEU A 40 -1.86 -3.28 -5.88
N GLY A 41 -2.44 -2.13 -6.24
CA GLY A 41 -3.52 -1.49 -5.50
C GLY A 41 -4.82 -2.30 -5.47
N SER A 42 -5.11 -3.06 -6.52
CA SER A 42 -6.28 -3.93 -6.62
C SER A 42 -6.36 -4.94 -5.45
N PRO A 43 -5.42 -5.89 -5.27
CA PRO A 43 -5.46 -6.81 -4.14
C PRO A 43 -5.35 -6.09 -2.79
N VAL A 44 -4.58 -5.01 -2.68
CA VAL A 44 -4.50 -4.20 -1.45
C VAL A 44 -5.89 -3.72 -1.02
N ALA A 45 -6.59 -3.03 -1.91
CA ALA A 45 -7.91 -2.47 -1.63
C ALA A 45 -8.92 -3.56 -1.27
N LEU A 46 -8.93 -4.67 -2.03
CA LEU A 46 -9.82 -5.80 -1.80
C LEU A 46 -9.60 -6.43 -0.42
N TYR A 47 -8.35 -6.71 -0.06
CA TYR A 47 -8.03 -7.36 1.21
C TYR A 47 -8.24 -6.43 2.41
N LEU A 48 -7.86 -5.15 2.34
CA LEU A 48 -8.07 -4.22 3.45
C LEU A 48 -9.56 -3.95 3.71
N ALA A 49 -10.38 -3.84 2.65
CA ALA A 49 -11.82 -3.71 2.80
C ALA A 49 -12.44 -4.98 3.40
N ALA A 50 -12.07 -6.16 2.89
CA ALA A 50 -12.55 -7.44 3.41
C ALA A 50 -12.13 -7.67 4.87
N ALA A 51 -10.93 -7.22 5.25
CA ALA A 51 -10.40 -7.32 6.60
C ALA A 51 -11.09 -6.37 7.59
N GLY A 52 -11.82 -5.36 7.11
CA GLY A 52 -12.55 -4.42 7.95
C GLY A 52 -11.70 -3.25 8.43
N VAL A 53 -10.75 -2.77 7.63
CA VAL A 53 -10.14 -1.46 7.87
C VAL A 53 -11.22 -0.39 7.73
N GLY A 54 -11.40 0.44 8.77
CA GLY A 54 -12.56 1.31 8.92
C GLY A 54 -12.76 2.33 7.82
N GLU A 55 -11.68 2.92 7.34
CA GLU A 55 -11.70 3.96 6.31
C GLU A 55 -10.58 3.78 5.30
N LEU A 56 -10.93 3.78 4.01
CA LEU A 56 -9.98 3.65 2.91
C LEU A 56 -10.03 4.88 2.01
N HIS A 57 -8.91 5.61 1.97
CA HIS A 57 -8.68 6.67 1.00
C HIS A 57 -8.12 6.05 -0.28
N LEU A 58 -8.80 6.25 -1.40
CA LEU A 58 -8.53 5.60 -2.67
C LEU A 58 -8.05 6.66 -3.67
N ALA A 59 -6.76 6.67 -3.98
CA ALA A 59 -6.15 7.66 -4.87
C ALA A 59 -5.68 7.04 -6.18
N ASP A 60 -6.31 7.45 -7.28
CA ASP A 60 -5.89 7.12 -8.64
C ASP A 60 -6.49 8.13 -9.62
N PHE A 61 -5.72 8.57 -10.60
CA PHE A 61 -6.15 9.56 -11.60
C PHE A 61 -6.57 8.92 -12.92
N ASP A 62 -6.29 7.64 -13.12
CA ASP A 62 -6.54 6.93 -14.36
C ASP A 62 -7.98 6.45 -14.50
N ARG A 63 -8.28 6.02 -15.73
CA ARG A 63 -9.47 5.24 -16.08
C ARG A 63 -9.11 3.78 -16.31
N VAL A 64 -10.09 2.91 -16.16
CA VAL A 64 -9.96 1.49 -16.47
C VAL A 64 -9.80 1.30 -17.98
N ASP A 65 -8.74 0.61 -18.38
CA ASP A 65 -8.48 0.25 -19.78
C ASP A 65 -8.47 -1.29 -19.97
N LEU A 66 -8.76 -1.76 -21.19
CA LEU A 66 -8.77 -3.19 -21.51
C LEU A 66 -7.43 -3.87 -21.17
N THR A 67 -6.30 -3.20 -21.43
CA THR A 67 -4.94 -3.72 -21.16
C THR A 67 -4.65 -3.89 -19.66
N ASN A 68 -5.48 -3.29 -18.81
CA ASN A 68 -5.34 -3.37 -17.36
C ASN A 68 -5.88 -4.70 -16.80
N LEU A 69 -6.89 -5.28 -17.45
CA LEU A 69 -7.70 -6.37 -16.90
C LEU A 69 -6.95 -7.69 -16.69
N GLN A 70 -5.77 -7.86 -17.31
CA GLN A 70 -4.91 -9.04 -17.06
C GLN A 70 -4.32 -9.07 -15.65
N ARG A 71 -4.26 -7.93 -14.95
CA ARG A 71 -3.60 -7.81 -13.63
C ARG A 71 -4.34 -6.97 -12.59
N GLN A 72 -5.30 -6.13 -12.98
CA GLN A 72 -6.01 -5.22 -12.07
C GLN A 72 -7.36 -5.82 -11.66
N ILE A 73 -7.30 -6.82 -10.79
CA ILE A 73 -8.42 -7.71 -10.45
C ILE A 73 -9.58 -7.05 -9.69
N ALA A 74 -9.43 -5.80 -9.24
CA ALA A 74 -10.53 -5.04 -8.66
C ALA A 74 -11.49 -4.50 -9.73
N HIS A 75 -11.05 -4.44 -10.98
CA HIS A 75 -11.82 -3.97 -12.13
C HIS A 75 -12.39 -5.12 -12.94
N ASP A 76 -13.37 -4.82 -13.78
CA ASP A 76 -13.95 -5.75 -14.75
C ASP A 76 -14.23 -5.08 -16.10
N THR A 77 -14.60 -5.88 -17.10
CA THR A 77 -14.89 -5.40 -18.46
C THR A 77 -15.99 -4.35 -18.51
N ALA A 78 -16.98 -4.42 -17.61
CA ALA A 78 -18.07 -3.44 -17.56
C ALA A 78 -17.60 -2.07 -17.02
N SER A 79 -16.46 -2.04 -16.33
CA SER A 79 -15.87 -0.82 -15.79
C SER A 79 -14.93 -0.07 -16.75
N ILE A 80 -14.66 -0.59 -17.95
CA ILE A 80 -13.82 0.09 -18.95
C ILE A 80 -14.32 1.52 -19.21
N GLY A 81 -13.41 2.50 -19.16
CA GLY A 81 -13.69 3.92 -19.32
C GLY A 81 -14.14 4.64 -18.05
N GLN A 82 -14.55 3.93 -16.98
CA GLN A 82 -14.80 4.53 -15.66
C GLN A 82 -13.48 4.93 -14.99
N THR A 83 -13.53 5.87 -14.04
CA THR A 83 -12.33 6.14 -13.22
C THR A 83 -11.99 4.88 -12.42
N LYS A 84 -10.69 4.59 -12.22
CA LYS A 84 -10.28 3.45 -11.41
C LYS A 84 -10.83 3.56 -9.99
N VAL A 85 -10.86 4.77 -9.43
CA VAL A 85 -11.43 5.06 -8.11
C VAL A 85 -12.89 4.64 -8.03
N ASP A 86 -13.74 5.04 -8.98
CA ASP A 86 -15.17 4.70 -8.94
C ASP A 86 -15.40 3.19 -9.12
N SER A 87 -14.64 2.55 -10.01
CA SER A 87 -14.67 1.10 -10.21
C SER A 87 -14.30 0.33 -8.94
N VAL A 88 -13.21 0.71 -8.26
CA VAL A 88 -12.83 0.12 -6.98
C VAL A 88 -13.88 0.40 -5.91
N MET A 89 -14.39 1.63 -5.78
CA MET A 89 -15.40 1.97 -4.77
C MET A 89 -16.65 1.09 -4.88
N ALA A 90 -17.16 0.89 -6.09
CA ALA A 90 -18.30 0.01 -6.33
C ALA A 90 -18.00 -1.43 -5.91
N ARG A 91 -16.80 -1.94 -6.24
CA ARG A 91 -16.36 -3.28 -5.85
C ARG A 91 -16.20 -3.45 -4.34
N LEU A 92 -15.58 -2.48 -3.66
CA LEU A 92 -15.36 -2.56 -2.21
C LEU A 92 -16.67 -2.43 -1.44
N ALA A 93 -17.60 -1.57 -1.87
CA ALA A 93 -18.91 -1.45 -1.25
C ALA A 93 -19.72 -2.75 -1.34
N ALA A 94 -19.57 -3.49 -2.45
CA ALA A 94 -20.19 -4.82 -2.61
C ALA A 94 -19.54 -5.89 -1.71
N ILE A 95 -18.24 -5.77 -1.42
CA ILE A 95 -17.51 -6.69 -0.53
C ILE A 95 -17.84 -6.40 0.94
N ASN A 96 -17.72 -5.14 1.35
CA ASN A 96 -17.91 -4.73 2.73
C ASN A 96 -18.52 -3.32 2.83
N PRO A 97 -19.85 -3.22 2.99
CA PRO A 97 -20.53 -1.93 3.07
C PRO A 97 -20.31 -1.16 4.38
N GLN A 98 -19.61 -1.75 5.36
CA GLN A 98 -19.30 -1.13 6.65
C GLN A 98 -18.06 -0.23 6.59
N VAL A 99 -17.25 -0.35 5.53
CA VAL A 99 -16.02 0.43 5.35
C VAL A 99 -16.34 1.78 4.72
N ARG A 100 -15.84 2.87 5.31
CA ARG A 100 -15.94 4.20 4.73
C ARG A 100 -14.94 4.35 3.60
N LEU A 101 -15.40 4.78 2.43
CA LEU A 101 -14.55 4.97 1.25
C LEU A 101 -14.42 6.46 0.92
N VAL A 102 -13.19 6.96 0.78
CA VAL A 102 -12.87 8.36 0.50
C VAL A 102 -12.15 8.46 -0.85
N PRO A 103 -12.78 9.02 -1.90
CA PRO A 103 -12.18 9.07 -3.23
C PRO A 103 -11.23 10.25 -3.45
N HIS A 104 -10.10 9.99 -4.09
CA HIS A 104 -9.19 10.99 -4.66
C HIS A 104 -9.00 10.69 -6.16
N ARG A 105 -9.83 11.30 -7.01
CA ARG A 105 -9.91 11.00 -8.46
C ARG A 105 -8.89 11.75 -9.33
N GLN A 106 -8.12 12.64 -8.73
CA GLN A 106 -7.11 13.46 -9.40
C GLN A 106 -5.73 13.03 -8.93
N ALA A 107 -4.71 13.32 -9.72
CA ALA A 107 -3.34 13.13 -9.29
C ALA A 107 -3.11 13.99 -8.04
N LEU A 108 -2.55 13.38 -7.00
CA LEU A 108 -2.23 14.10 -5.76
C LEU A 108 -1.00 14.97 -6.03
N ASP A 109 -1.21 16.28 -6.10
CA ASP A 109 -0.13 17.27 -6.03
C ASP A 109 0.45 17.34 -4.62
N ALA A 110 1.46 18.19 -4.41
CA ALA A 110 2.15 18.29 -3.12
C ALA A 110 1.21 18.60 -1.95
N ASP A 111 0.28 19.54 -2.13
CA ASP A 111 -0.63 19.99 -1.07
C ASP A 111 -1.70 18.94 -0.77
N SER A 112 -2.33 18.38 -1.81
CA SER A 112 -3.35 17.35 -1.67
C SER A 112 -2.77 16.02 -1.15
N LEU A 113 -1.54 15.67 -1.54
CA LEU A 113 -0.82 14.53 -1.00
C LEU A 113 -0.54 14.71 0.50
N ALA A 114 0.00 15.88 0.90
CA ALA A 114 0.27 16.17 2.30
C ALA A 114 -1.00 16.10 3.15
N ALA A 115 -2.11 16.67 2.65
CA ALA A 115 -3.40 16.60 3.32
C ALA A 115 -3.93 15.16 3.43
N ALA A 116 -3.84 14.37 2.35
CA ALA A 116 -4.29 12.98 2.33
C ALA A 116 -3.49 12.11 3.30
N VAL A 117 -2.16 12.25 3.32
CA VAL A 117 -1.26 11.53 4.23
C VAL A 117 -1.52 11.94 5.69
N GLY A 118 -1.70 13.24 5.97
CA GLY A 118 -2.00 13.73 7.32
C GLY A 118 -3.32 13.18 7.88
N GLY A 119 -4.29 12.87 7.02
CA GLY A 119 -5.62 12.39 7.40
C GLY A 119 -5.73 10.91 7.74
N VAL A 120 -4.68 10.11 7.52
CA VAL A 120 -4.70 8.64 7.67
C VAL A 120 -3.69 8.14 8.71
N ASP A 121 -3.79 6.86 9.08
CA ASP A 121 -2.87 6.19 10.03
C ASP A 121 -1.73 5.47 9.31
N LEU A 122 -1.96 5.06 8.06
CA LEU A 122 -1.04 4.27 7.25
C LEU A 122 -1.17 4.64 5.76
N VAL A 123 -0.06 4.63 5.03
CA VAL A 123 -0.04 4.80 3.58
C VAL A 123 0.48 3.54 2.90
N LEU A 124 -0.13 3.15 1.79
CA LEU A 124 0.36 2.11 0.89
C LEU A 124 0.69 2.74 -0.46
N ASP A 125 1.96 2.67 -0.85
CA ASP A 125 2.41 3.02 -2.19
C ASP A 125 2.27 1.82 -3.13
N CYS A 126 1.32 1.96 -4.05
CA CYS A 126 0.99 1.01 -5.10
C CYS A 126 1.19 1.64 -6.50
N SER A 127 1.91 2.76 -6.57
CA SER A 127 2.22 3.48 -7.81
C SER A 127 3.30 2.75 -8.62
N ASP A 128 3.49 3.13 -9.88
CA ASP A 128 4.41 2.44 -10.80
C ASP A 128 5.52 3.34 -11.37
N ASN A 129 5.68 4.54 -10.82
CA ASN A 129 6.74 5.49 -11.21
C ASN A 129 7.47 6.02 -9.98
N PHE A 130 8.78 6.23 -10.10
CA PHE A 130 9.66 6.62 -8.98
C PHE A 130 9.29 7.98 -8.39
N ALA A 131 8.92 8.96 -9.22
CA ALA A 131 8.59 10.30 -8.77
C ALA A 131 7.45 10.31 -7.74
N THR A 132 6.41 9.49 -7.96
CA THR A 132 5.31 9.34 -6.99
C THR A 132 5.79 8.66 -5.71
N ARG A 133 6.66 7.64 -5.81
CA ARG A 133 7.20 6.93 -4.64
C ARG A 133 8.02 7.84 -3.75
N GLU A 134 8.90 8.66 -4.33
CA GLU A 134 9.69 9.67 -3.62
C GLU A 134 8.80 10.72 -2.96
N ALA A 135 7.78 11.23 -3.68
CA ALA A 135 6.85 12.22 -3.13
C ALA A 135 6.03 11.65 -1.95
N VAL A 136 5.50 10.43 -2.10
CA VAL A 136 4.75 9.73 -1.02
C VAL A 136 5.67 9.46 0.17
N ASN A 137 6.89 9.01 -0.06
CA ASN A 137 7.89 8.81 0.99
C ASN A 137 8.17 10.11 1.77
N ALA A 138 8.45 11.21 1.07
CA ALA A 138 8.73 12.49 1.71
C ALA A 138 7.53 12.98 2.54
N ALA A 139 6.31 12.86 2.01
CA ALA A 139 5.09 13.22 2.73
C ALA A 139 4.87 12.34 3.98
N CYS A 140 5.13 11.03 3.88
CA CYS A 140 5.01 10.10 5.01
C CYS A 140 6.04 10.41 6.11
N VAL A 141 7.30 10.67 5.74
CA VAL A 141 8.35 11.07 6.70
C VAL A 141 7.98 12.38 7.39
N ALA A 142 7.57 13.39 6.63
CA ALA A 142 7.17 14.69 7.18
C ALA A 142 5.98 14.61 8.14
N ALA A 143 5.01 13.73 7.85
CA ALA A 143 3.81 13.54 8.66
C ALA A 143 3.96 12.48 9.78
N GLY A 144 5.11 11.81 9.89
CA GLY A 144 5.32 10.72 10.84
C GLY A 144 4.41 9.51 10.61
N LYS A 145 4.05 9.23 9.34
CA LYS A 145 3.14 8.15 8.95
C LYS A 145 3.91 6.97 8.38
N PRO A 146 3.61 5.71 8.77
CA PRO A 146 4.22 4.55 8.15
C PRO A 146 3.79 4.41 6.70
N LEU A 147 4.70 3.85 5.90
CA LEU A 147 4.54 3.60 4.48
C LEU A 147 4.84 2.13 4.18
N VAL A 148 3.90 1.44 3.54
CA VAL A 148 4.11 0.12 2.95
C VAL A 148 4.29 0.29 1.44
N SER A 149 5.52 0.09 0.94
CA SER A 149 5.86 0.32 -0.47
C SER A 149 6.10 -0.99 -1.19
N GLY A 150 5.33 -1.26 -2.24
CA GLY A 150 5.49 -2.41 -3.12
C GLY A 150 5.82 -2.01 -4.55
N ALA A 151 6.63 -2.82 -5.22
CA ALA A 151 6.97 -2.63 -6.63
C ALA A 151 7.00 -4.00 -7.34
N ALA A 152 6.70 -4.02 -8.63
CA ALA A 152 6.92 -5.20 -9.46
C ALA A 152 7.15 -4.79 -10.91
N ILE A 153 8.07 -5.48 -11.57
CA ILE A 153 8.40 -5.27 -12.98
C ILE A 153 8.89 -6.60 -13.56
N ARG A 154 8.47 -6.93 -14.78
CA ARG A 154 8.78 -8.23 -15.42
C ARG A 154 8.37 -9.41 -14.53
N LEU A 155 9.35 -10.11 -13.95
CA LEU A 155 9.22 -11.26 -13.06
C LEU A 155 9.85 -11.00 -11.68
N GLU A 156 10.10 -9.74 -11.34
CA GLU A 156 10.71 -9.33 -10.07
C GLU A 156 9.73 -8.47 -9.27
N GLY A 157 9.60 -8.77 -7.98
CA GLY A 157 8.79 -8.03 -7.02
C GLY A 157 9.62 -7.56 -5.84
N GLN A 158 9.22 -6.44 -5.23
CA GLN A 158 9.88 -5.86 -4.07
C GLN A 158 8.84 -5.34 -3.08
N LEU A 159 9.13 -5.47 -1.79
CA LEU A 159 8.30 -4.96 -0.70
C LEU A 159 9.16 -4.51 0.47
N SER A 160 8.86 -3.33 1.02
CA SER A 160 9.43 -2.85 2.27
C SER A 160 8.42 -2.04 3.06
N VAL A 161 8.66 -1.92 4.36
CA VAL A 161 7.91 -1.03 5.25
C VAL A 161 8.87 0.03 5.78
N PHE A 162 8.45 1.28 5.70
CA PHE A 162 9.18 2.43 6.25
C PHE A 162 8.31 3.04 7.35
N ASP A 163 8.81 3.06 8.58
CA ASP A 163 8.05 3.59 9.72
C ASP A 163 8.84 4.73 10.38
N PRO A 164 8.56 6.00 10.03
CA PRO A 164 9.30 7.15 10.55
C PRO A 164 9.12 7.35 12.06
N ARG A 165 8.19 6.63 12.71
CA ARG A 165 8.03 6.62 14.17
C ARG A 165 9.15 5.83 14.86
N ASP A 166 9.82 4.93 14.15
CA ASP A 166 11.01 4.23 14.61
C ASP A 166 12.27 4.98 14.13
N ALA A 167 13.07 5.47 15.08
CA ALA A 167 14.32 6.17 14.79
C ALA A 167 15.36 5.29 14.06
N ALA A 168 15.26 3.97 14.10
CA ALA A 168 16.14 3.09 13.33
C ALA A 168 15.64 2.84 11.89
N SER A 169 14.39 3.18 11.58
CA SER A 169 13.81 2.90 10.26
C SER A 169 14.52 3.71 9.17
N PRO A 170 14.94 3.08 8.05
CA PRO A 170 15.23 3.83 6.83
C PRO A 170 13.95 4.45 6.27
N CYS A 171 14.11 5.37 5.32
CA CYS A 171 13.04 5.77 4.41
C CYS A 171 13.29 5.19 3.01
N TYR A 172 12.34 5.36 2.09
CA TYR A 172 12.50 4.91 0.69
C TYR A 172 13.76 5.50 0.04
N HIS A 173 14.03 6.79 0.29
CA HIS A 173 15.22 7.47 -0.23
C HIS A 173 16.54 6.87 0.30
N CYS A 174 16.59 6.35 1.54
CA CYS A 174 17.78 5.65 2.03
C CYS A 174 18.09 4.39 1.23
N LEU A 175 17.06 3.74 0.66
CA LEU A 175 17.20 2.49 -0.08
C LEU A 175 17.62 2.73 -1.54
N TYR A 176 17.01 3.71 -2.21
CA TYR A 176 17.18 3.93 -3.65
C TYR A 176 18.02 5.16 -4.02
N GLY A 177 18.26 6.07 -3.07
CA GLY A 177 19.06 7.28 -3.26
C GLY A 177 18.55 8.17 -4.41
N HIS A 178 19.49 8.78 -5.14
CA HIS A 178 19.19 9.69 -6.25
C HIS A 178 19.00 8.99 -7.62
N GLY A 179 18.95 7.65 -7.69
CA GLY A 179 18.47 7.02 -8.92
C GLY A 179 18.77 5.54 -9.10
N SER A 180 17.91 4.92 -9.90
CA SER A 180 18.36 4.20 -11.09
C SER A 180 17.54 4.70 -12.30
N GLU A 181 18.16 5.48 -13.17
CA GLU A 181 17.62 6.15 -14.38
C GLU A 181 17.16 5.19 -15.50
N ALA A 182 16.55 4.05 -15.17
CA ALA A 182 16.00 3.12 -16.14
C ALA A 182 14.56 2.73 -15.76
N GLU A 183 13.67 3.72 -15.70
CA GLU A 183 12.26 3.47 -15.42
C GLU A 183 11.55 3.02 -16.70
N LEU A 184 11.52 1.71 -16.92
CA LEU A 184 10.42 1.13 -17.67
C LEU A 184 9.28 0.88 -16.67
N THR A 185 8.13 1.47 -16.92
CA THR A 185 6.88 1.14 -16.21
C THR A 185 6.48 -0.32 -16.46
N CYS A 186 5.55 -0.85 -15.64
CA CYS A 186 4.92 -2.14 -15.91
C CYS A 186 4.38 -2.26 -17.35
N SER A 187 3.88 -1.15 -17.90
CA SER A 187 3.36 -1.06 -19.27
C SER A 187 4.45 -1.15 -20.33
N GLU A 188 5.67 -0.69 -20.05
CA GLU A 188 6.77 -0.65 -21.02
C GLU A 188 7.63 -1.91 -20.98
N ALA A 189 7.85 -2.49 -19.79
CA ALA A 189 8.63 -3.73 -19.63
C ALA A 189 7.80 -5.02 -19.65
N GLY A 190 6.48 -4.91 -19.50
CA GLY A 190 5.59 -6.04 -19.22
C GLY A 190 5.65 -6.51 -17.76
N VAL A 191 4.57 -7.13 -17.29
CA VAL A 191 4.46 -7.69 -15.94
C VAL A 191 3.44 -8.83 -15.90
N VAL A 192 3.74 -9.88 -15.14
CA VAL A 192 2.85 -11.04 -14.95
C VAL A 192 1.85 -10.76 -13.81
N GLY A 193 0.55 -10.84 -14.11
CA GLY A 193 -0.54 -10.52 -13.16
C GLY A 193 -0.42 -11.17 -11.77
N PRO A 194 -0.18 -12.48 -11.67
CA PRO A 194 0.05 -13.15 -10.37
C PRO A 194 1.16 -12.54 -9.51
N LEU A 195 2.24 -11.99 -10.09
CA LEU A 195 3.32 -11.38 -9.33
C LEU A 195 2.86 -10.08 -8.65
N VAL A 196 2.17 -9.20 -9.37
CA VAL A 196 1.61 -7.98 -8.74
C VAL A 196 0.52 -8.34 -7.73
N GLY A 197 -0.26 -9.41 -7.99
CA GLY A 197 -1.20 -9.98 -7.03
C GLY A 197 -0.53 -10.41 -5.73
N LEU A 198 0.59 -11.12 -5.82
CA LEU A 198 1.40 -11.57 -4.70
C LEU A 198 1.97 -10.39 -3.90
N VAL A 199 2.64 -9.43 -4.57
CA VAL A 199 3.23 -8.26 -3.90
C VAL A 199 2.15 -7.44 -3.20
N GLY A 200 1.04 -7.15 -3.87
CA GLY A 200 -0.05 -6.39 -3.27
C GLY A 200 -0.75 -7.12 -2.11
N SER A 201 -0.84 -8.45 -2.16
CA SER A 201 -1.35 -9.24 -1.02
C SER A 201 -0.40 -9.16 0.18
N LEU A 202 0.91 -9.17 -0.05
CA LEU A 202 1.89 -8.97 1.01
C LEU A 202 1.86 -7.53 1.55
N GLN A 203 1.65 -6.51 0.70
CA GLN A 203 1.42 -5.13 1.15
C GLN A 203 0.21 -5.04 2.10
N ALA A 204 -0.91 -5.67 1.74
CA ALA A 204 -2.09 -5.72 2.60
C ALA A 204 -1.78 -6.40 3.94
N LEU A 205 -1.02 -7.50 3.93
CA LEU A 205 -0.62 -8.19 5.15
C LEU A 205 0.27 -7.34 6.06
N GLU A 206 1.26 -6.62 5.50
CA GLU A 206 2.09 -5.66 6.26
C GLU A 206 1.24 -4.54 6.87
N ALA A 207 0.26 -4.05 6.11
CA ALA A 207 -0.68 -3.03 6.60
C ALA A 207 -1.52 -3.54 7.77
N LEU A 208 -2.07 -4.75 7.69
CA LEU A 208 -2.82 -5.34 8.80
C LEU A 208 -1.93 -5.53 10.04
N LYS A 209 -0.68 -5.97 9.88
CA LYS A 209 0.29 -6.07 10.99
C LYS A 209 0.49 -4.73 11.70
N LEU A 210 0.66 -3.65 10.94
CA LEU A 210 0.84 -2.30 11.49
C LEU A 210 -0.43 -1.78 12.18
N LEU A 211 -1.59 -1.89 11.54
CA LEU A 211 -2.86 -1.33 12.03
C LEU A 211 -3.42 -2.12 13.21
N ALA A 212 -3.41 -3.45 13.13
CA ALA A 212 -3.84 -4.33 14.22
C ALA A 212 -2.71 -4.68 15.19
N GLY A 213 -1.51 -4.11 15.04
CA GLY A 213 -0.37 -4.28 15.94
C GLY A 213 -0.06 -5.74 16.28
N PHE A 214 0.19 -6.56 15.26
CA PHE A 214 0.60 -7.96 15.42
C PHE A 214 1.78 -8.32 14.50
N GLY A 215 2.49 -9.39 14.86
CA GLY A 215 3.62 -9.89 14.08
C GLY A 215 4.79 -8.90 14.00
N GLU A 216 5.64 -9.08 13.00
CA GLU A 216 6.83 -8.24 12.79
C GLU A 216 6.77 -7.63 11.38
N PRO A 217 6.46 -6.33 11.26
CA PRO A 217 6.50 -5.65 9.97
C PRO A 217 7.88 -5.68 9.31
N LEU A 218 7.95 -5.50 7.99
CA LEU A 218 9.21 -5.45 7.22
C LEU A 218 10.03 -4.15 7.43
N VAL A 219 9.92 -3.50 8.59
CA VAL A 219 10.69 -2.29 8.90
C VAL A 219 12.18 -2.60 8.87
N GLY A 220 12.95 -1.79 8.13
CA GLY A 220 14.40 -1.98 7.95
C GLY A 220 14.77 -3.20 7.08
N ARG A 221 13.81 -3.76 6.34
CA ARG A 221 14.00 -4.96 5.52
C ARG A 221 13.39 -4.78 4.13
N LEU A 222 14.11 -5.26 3.12
CA LEU A 222 13.63 -5.35 1.74
C LEU A 222 13.39 -6.82 1.41
N LEU A 223 12.15 -7.16 1.10
CA LEU A 223 11.78 -8.45 0.54
C LEU A 223 11.90 -8.37 -0.99
N LEU A 224 12.74 -9.23 -1.56
CA LEU A 224 12.88 -9.44 -2.99
C LEU A 224 12.18 -10.75 -3.39
N ILE A 225 11.42 -10.70 -4.47
CA ILE A 225 10.62 -11.81 -5.00
C ILE A 225 11.05 -12.06 -6.43
N ASP A 226 11.60 -13.25 -6.68
CA ASP A 226 11.88 -13.76 -8.02
C ASP A 226 10.76 -14.74 -8.41
N ALA A 227 9.90 -14.31 -9.34
CA ALA A 227 8.79 -15.12 -9.81
C ALA A 227 9.22 -16.24 -10.76
N LEU A 228 10.34 -16.08 -11.48
CA LEU A 228 10.85 -17.10 -12.38
C LEU A 228 11.30 -18.33 -11.59
N GLY A 229 12.06 -18.09 -10.52
CA GLY A 229 12.56 -19.13 -9.64
C GLY A 229 11.66 -19.47 -8.45
N THR A 230 10.58 -18.72 -8.22
CA THR A 230 9.77 -18.74 -6.99
C THR A 230 10.63 -18.63 -5.72
N ARG A 231 11.49 -17.59 -5.68
CA ARG A 231 12.42 -17.36 -4.56
C ARG A 231 12.10 -16.07 -3.84
N PHE A 232 12.27 -16.11 -2.52
CA PHE A 232 12.13 -14.96 -1.64
C PHE A 232 13.48 -14.72 -0.96
N ARG A 233 13.95 -13.47 -0.98
CA ARG A 233 15.19 -13.06 -0.31
C ARG A 233 14.94 -11.82 0.50
N GLU A 234 15.42 -11.81 1.72
CA GLU A 234 15.36 -10.64 2.59
C GLU A 234 16.73 -9.98 2.67
N LEU A 235 16.77 -8.66 2.49
CA LEU A 235 17.96 -7.84 2.69
C LEU A 235 17.71 -6.84 3.82
N ARG A 236 18.71 -6.61 4.67
CA ARG A 236 18.64 -5.57 5.70
C ARG A 236 18.96 -4.21 5.08
N VAL A 237 18.13 -3.22 5.37
CA VAL A 237 18.29 -1.84 4.92
C VAL A 237 18.55 -0.98 6.14
N LYS A 238 19.62 -0.18 6.08
CA LYS A 238 19.99 0.72 7.18
C LYS A 238 19.50 2.13 6.86
N ARG A 239 19.06 2.86 7.88
CA ARG A 239 18.88 4.31 7.79
C ARG A 239 20.22 4.94 7.44
N ASP A 240 20.21 5.82 6.45
CA ASP A 240 21.34 6.68 6.13
C ASP A 240 21.28 7.95 7.00
N PRO A 241 22.25 8.19 7.89
CA PRO A 241 22.30 9.41 8.69
C PRO A 241 22.36 10.69 7.86
N ALA A 242 22.88 10.64 6.63
CA ALA A 242 23.02 11.79 5.74
C ALA A 242 21.86 11.93 4.74
N CYS A 243 20.80 11.13 4.88
CA CYS A 243 19.64 11.18 3.99
C CYS A 243 18.99 12.57 4.00
N ASN A 244 18.76 13.18 2.84
CA ASN A 244 18.11 14.48 2.73
C ASN A 244 16.60 14.48 3.09
N VAL A 245 15.97 13.31 3.18
CA VAL A 245 14.55 13.18 3.56
C VAL A 245 14.42 12.88 5.05
N CYS A 246 15.06 11.81 5.52
CA CYS A 246 14.91 11.35 6.91
C CYS A 246 16.16 11.53 7.77
N GLY A 247 17.30 11.97 7.23
CA GLY A 247 18.46 12.34 8.03
C GLY A 247 18.12 13.62 8.79
N GLY A 248 18.05 13.54 10.12
CA GLY A 248 17.84 14.73 10.94
C GLY A 248 18.95 15.71 10.64
N GLY A 249 18.59 16.93 10.23
CA GLY A 249 19.55 18.00 9.98
C GLY A 249 20.17 18.47 11.30
N ASP A 250 21.11 17.71 11.85
CA ASP A 250 22.09 18.22 12.79
C ASP A 250 23.38 18.50 12.02
N GLY A 251 23.47 19.71 11.46
CA GLY A 251 24.74 20.35 11.09
C GLY A 251 25.07 20.45 9.60
N ARG A 252 24.43 21.40 8.90
CA ARG A 252 25.12 22.45 8.13
C ARG A 252 24.36 23.76 8.23
#